data_AF-X1I532-F1
#
_entry.id   AF-X1I532-F1
#
_cell.length_a   1.000
_cell.length_b   1.000
_cell.length_c   1.000
_cell.angle_alpha   90.00
_cell.angle_beta   90.00
_cell.angle_gamma   90.00
#
_symmetry.space_group_name_H-M   'P 1'
#
loop_
_entity.id
_entity.type
_entity.pdbx_description
1 polymer ?
#
loop_
_entity_poly.entity_id
_entity_poly.type
_entity_poly.pdbx_seq_one_letter_code
_entity_poly.pdbx_strand_id
1 'polypeptide(L)'
;MQGARALGRVFNTSITANTDIFSVDLEPSSSATTFRLYACLDTAGVLTVRRTRGGTTVSENLNAGANLVADSAYMFEILVEVLETINLQYSVNARAISLKLFEITGAVS
;
A
#
# COMPACT_ATOMS: atom_id res chain seq x y z
N MET A 1 -22.93 -6.26 -7.52
CA MET A 1 -21.97 -5.19 -7.84
C MET A 1 -20.71 -5.45 -7.04
N GLN A 2 -19.57 -5.62 -7.70
CA GLN A 2 -18.27 -5.73 -7.05
C GLN A 2 -17.99 -4.38 -6.37
N GLY A 3 -17.89 -4.35 -5.04
CA GLY A 3 -17.66 -3.12 -4.29
C GLY A 3 -16.16 -2.82 -4.23
N ALA A 4 -15.79 -1.54 -4.14
CA ALA A 4 -14.46 -1.16 -3.70
C ALA A 4 -14.60 -0.39 -2.38
N ARG A 5 -13.97 -0.89 -1.31
CA ARG A 5 -13.92 -0.21 0.00
C ARG A 5 -12.62 0.60 0.07
N ALA A 6 -12.72 1.91 0.22
CA ALA A 6 -11.53 2.74 0.43
C ALA A 6 -10.92 2.45 1.81
N LEU A 7 -9.62 2.21 1.88
CA LEU A 7 -8.89 1.94 3.12
C LEU A 7 -8.06 3.15 3.55
N GLY A 8 -7.32 3.73 2.60
CA GLY A 8 -6.41 4.84 2.86
C GLY A 8 -6.24 5.71 1.62
N ARG A 9 -6.06 7.02 1.84
CA ARG A 9 -5.74 7.97 0.79
C ARG A 9 -4.79 9.04 1.30
N VAL A 10 -3.79 9.38 0.50
CA VAL A 10 -2.87 10.47 0.74
C VAL A 10 -2.77 11.27 -0.56
N PHE A 11 -2.95 12.59 -0.49
CA PHE A 11 -2.90 13.46 -1.65
C PHE A 11 -2.02 14.66 -1.35
N ASN A 12 -1.04 14.88 -2.22
CA ASN A 12 -0.14 16.02 -2.17
C ASN A 12 0.55 16.22 -0.80
N THR A 13 0.89 15.13 -0.11
CA THR A 13 1.41 15.14 1.27
C THR A 13 2.83 14.57 1.34
N SER A 14 3.67 15.15 2.21
CA SER A 14 5.02 14.65 2.46
C SER A 14 5.00 13.29 3.17
N ILE A 15 5.95 12.43 2.79
CA ILE A 15 6.19 11.12 3.36
C ILE A 15 7.64 11.09 3.83
N THR A 16 7.85 10.60 5.04
CA THR A 16 9.20 10.39 5.60
C THR A 16 9.71 9.00 5.23
N ALA A 17 10.98 8.92 4.84
CA ALA A 17 11.65 7.66 4.52
C ALA A 17 11.49 6.63 5.64
N ASN A 18 11.22 5.37 5.28
CA ASN A 18 11.17 4.21 6.18
C ASN A 18 10.21 4.38 7.37
N THR A 19 9.19 5.22 7.21
CA THR A 19 8.14 5.47 8.21
C THR A 19 6.80 5.08 7.61
N ASP A 20 5.92 4.53 8.45
CA ASP A 20 4.58 4.13 8.04
C ASP A 20 3.80 5.34 7.50
N ILE A 21 3.23 5.18 6.31
CA ILE A 21 2.48 6.22 5.60
C ILE A 21 1.13 6.47 6.27
N PHE A 22 0.49 5.41 6.75
CA PHE A 22 -0.79 5.52 7.46
C PHE A 22 -0.56 5.50 8.97
N SER A 23 -1.31 6.32 9.69
CA SER A 23 -1.22 6.40 11.17
C SER A 23 -1.73 5.15 11.89
N VAL A 24 -2.46 4.29 11.17
CA VAL A 24 -2.98 3.00 11.66
C VAL A 24 -2.80 1.97 10.56
N ASP A 25 -2.56 0.72 10.96
CA ASP A 25 -2.50 -0.37 9.99
C ASP A 25 -3.88 -0.66 9.39
N LEU A 26 -3.89 -1.07 8.14
CA LEU A 26 -5.08 -1.30 7.34
C LEU A 26 -5.44 -2.79 7.36
N GLU A 27 -6.64 -3.11 7.80
CA GLU A 27 -7.15 -4.48 7.94
C GLU A 27 -8.17 -4.84 6.83
N PRO A 28 -8.23 -6.11 6.39
CA PRO A 28 -9.22 -6.56 5.42
C PRO A 28 -10.61 -6.66 6.05
N SER A 29 -11.66 -6.48 5.25
CA SER A 29 -13.05 -6.67 5.72
C SER A 29 -13.52 -8.12 5.66
N SER A 30 -12.79 -8.98 4.96
CA SER A 30 -13.17 -10.36 4.66
C SER A 30 -11.99 -11.31 4.79
N SER A 31 -12.25 -12.61 4.75
CA SER A 31 -11.27 -13.64 5.10
C SER A 31 -10.07 -13.73 4.16
N ALA A 32 -10.28 -13.38 2.89
CA ALA A 32 -9.23 -13.26 1.88
C ALA A 32 -9.69 -12.22 0.85
N THR A 33 -8.86 -11.23 0.59
CA THR A 33 -9.21 -10.11 -0.29
C THR A 33 -7.99 -9.56 -1.01
N THR A 34 -8.23 -8.74 -2.03
CA THR A 34 -7.17 -8.03 -2.75
C THR A 34 -7.23 -6.55 -2.41
N PHE A 35 -6.12 -6.01 -1.93
CA PHE A 35 -5.93 -4.58 -1.83
C PHE A 35 -5.27 -4.07 -3.11
N ARG A 36 -5.94 -3.14 -3.80
CA ARG A 36 -5.42 -2.47 -4.99
C ARG A 36 -4.88 -1.11 -4.61
N LEU A 37 -3.60 -0.91 -4.86
CA LEU A 37 -2.84 0.30 -4.55
C LEU A 37 -2.58 1.09 -5.83
N TYR A 38 -2.97 2.36 -5.85
CA TYR A 38 -2.49 3.35 -6.80
C TYR A 38 -1.44 4.21 -6.11
N ALA A 39 -0.27 4.38 -6.71
CA ALA A 39 0.82 5.19 -6.16
C ALA A 39 1.46 6.08 -7.23
N CYS A 40 1.56 7.37 -6.95
CA CYS A 40 2.34 8.34 -7.72
C CYS A 40 3.11 9.22 -6.72
N LEU A 41 4.45 9.18 -6.80
CA LEU A 41 5.37 9.87 -5.90
C LEU A 41 6.32 10.75 -6.71
N ASP A 42 6.72 11.90 -6.16
CA ASP A 42 7.58 12.88 -6.83
C ASP A 42 9.08 12.54 -6.82
N THR A 43 9.45 11.46 -6.14
CA THR A 43 10.85 11.09 -5.92
C THR A 43 11.02 9.60 -6.18
N ALA A 44 12.08 9.21 -6.89
CA ALA A 44 12.35 7.82 -7.19
C ALA A 44 12.76 7.01 -5.94
N GLY A 45 12.19 5.81 -5.77
CA GLY A 45 12.42 4.98 -4.59
C GLY A 45 11.72 3.62 -4.64
N VAL A 46 11.75 2.92 -3.50
CA VAL A 46 11.13 1.61 -3.30
C VAL A 46 9.91 1.75 -2.42
N LEU A 47 8.78 1.24 -2.90
CA LEU A 47 7.54 1.14 -2.16
C LEU A 47 7.45 -0.24 -1.51
N THR A 48 7.24 -0.25 -0.20
CA THR A 48 7.29 -1.46 0.62
C THR A 48 5.98 -1.63 1.37
N VAL A 49 5.44 -2.84 1.35
CA VAL A 49 4.36 -3.25 2.25
C VAL A 49 4.98 -3.70 3.56
N ARG A 50 4.46 -3.16 4.67
CA ARG A 50 4.73 -3.62 6.03
C ARG A 50 3.54 -4.47 6.46
N ARG A 51 3.70 -5.79 6.43
CA ARG A 51 2.62 -6.72 6.79
C ARG A 51 2.83 -7.22 8.20
N THR A 52 1.78 -7.16 9.02
CA THR A 52 1.77 -7.69 10.39
C THR A 52 0.77 -8.82 10.50
N ARG A 53 1.17 -9.96 11.08
CA ARG A 53 0.29 -11.07 11.45
C ARG A 53 0.72 -11.64 12.79
N GLY A 54 -0.21 -11.78 13.72
CA GLY A 54 0.08 -12.32 15.06
C GLY A 54 1.22 -11.58 15.79
N GLY A 55 1.33 -10.25 15.59
CA GLY A 55 2.37 -9.42 16.20
C GLY A 55 3.74 -9.47 15.52
N THR A 56 3.92 -10.27 14.47
CA THR A 56 5.15 -10.29 13.68
C THR A 56 4.99 -9.42 12.44
N THR A 57 5.91 -8.48 12.23
CA THR A 57 5.91 -7.59 11.05
C THR A 57 7.04 -7.95 10.09
N VAL A 58 6.72 -8.06 8.80
CA VAL A 58 7.67 -8.30 7.70
C VAL A 58 7.59 -7.19 6.66
N SER A 59 8.63 -7.05 5.83
CA SER A 59 8.68 -6.12 4.70
C SER A 59 8.63 -6.86 3.37
N GLU A 60 7.76 -6.41 2.47
CA GLU A 60 7.66 -6.90 1.09
C GLU A 60 7.84 -5.71 0.13
N ASN A 61 8.94 -5.68 -0.62
CA ASN A 61 9.14 -4.62 -1.62
C ASN A 61 8.25 -4.87 -2.83
N LEU A 62 7.41 -3.90 -3.19
CA LEU A 62 6.52 -3.99 -4.37
C LEU A 62 7.28 -3.77 -5.67
N ASN A 63 8.43 -3.10 -5.60
CA ASN A 63 9.38 -2.98 -6.71
C ASN A 63 10.78 -3.37 -6.24
N ALA A 64 11.48 -4.16 -7.05
CA ALA A 64 12.85 -4.59 -6.81
C ALA A 64 13.66 -4.51 -8.11
N GLY A 65 14.97 -4.27 -8.00
CA GLY A 65 15.88 -4.13 -9.15
C GLY A 65 15.82 -2.76 -9.85
N ALA A 66 14.68 -2.06 -9.78
CA ALA A 66 14.54 -0.67 -10.21
C ALA A 66 13.62 0.11 -9.27
N ASN A 67 13.99 1.37 -9.02
CA ASN A 67 13.14 2.31 -8.31
C ASN A 67 11.91 2.66 -9.15
N LEU A 68 10.81 3.01 -8.47
CA LEU A 68 9.71 3.72 -9.12
C LEU A 68 10.26 5.03 -9.70
N VAL A 69 9.79 5.41 -10.89
CA VAL A 69 10.16 6.67 -11.52
C VAL A 69 9.33 7.78 -10.89
N ALA A 70 9.99 8.91 -10.61
CA ALA A 70 9.32 10.11 -10.13
C ALA A 70 8.19 10.55 -11.08
N ASP A 71 7.12 11.12 -10.52
CA ASP A 71 5.95 11.66 -11.22
C ASP A 71 5.20 10.63 -12.11
N SER A 72 5.46 9.35 -11.90
CA SER A 72 4.84 8.25 -12.65
C SER A 72 3.85 7.49 -11.78
N ALA A 73 2.70 7.16 -12.38
CA ALA A 73 1.64 6.41 -11.70
C ALA A 73 1.85 4.90 -11.87
N TYR A 74 1.78 4.18 -10.74
CA TYR A 74 1.87 2.73 -10.68
C TYR A 74 0.63 2.15 -9.99
N MET A 75 0.28 0.92 -10.35
CA MET A 75 -0.78 0.18 -9.70
C MET A 75 -0.29 -1.21 -9.30
N PHE A 76 -0.58 -1.59 -8.06
CA PHE A 76 -0.20 -2.88 -7.48
C PHE A 76 -1.43 -3.57 -6.89
N GLU A 77 -1.38 -4.90 -6.86
CA GLU A 77 -2.36 -5.73 -6.17
C GLU A 77 -1.65 -6.52 -5.08
N ILE A 78 -2.22 -6.49 -3.87
CA ILE A 78 -1.67 -7.11 -2.68
C ILE A 78 -2.72 -8.06 -2.15
N LEU A 79 -2.40 -9.35 -2.06
CA LEU A 79 -3.25 -10.32 -1.38
C LEU A 79 -3.15 -10.10 0.13
N VAL A 80 -4.29 -10.10 0.80
CA VAL A 80 -4.39 -9.91 2.25
C VAL A 80 -5.37 -10.92 2.82
N GLU A 81 -4.93 -11.64 3.86
CA GLU A 81 -5.73 -12.64 4.57
C GLU A 81 -6.26 -12.11 5.90
N VAL A 82 -7.24 -12.82 6.47
CA VAL A 82 -7.73 -12.57 7.82
C VAL A 82 -6.58 -12.55 8.83
N LEU A 83 -6.68 -11.64 9.82
CA LEU A 83 -5.67 -11.39 10.86
C LEU A 83 -4.36 -10.78 10.36
N GLU A 84 -4.27 -10.42 9.09
CA GLU A 84 -3.20 -9.58 8.57
C GLU A 84 -3.63 -8.12 8.61
N THR A 85 -2.68 -7.25 8.96
CA THR A 85 -2.79 -5.82 8.75
C THR A 85 -1.62 -5.37 7.89
N ILE A 86 -1.82 -4.31 7.10
CA ILE A 86 -0.74 -3.73 6.31
C ILE A 86 -0.59 -2.24 6.51
N ASN A 87 0.66 -1.78 6.43
CA ASN A 87 1.01 -0.39 6.19
C ASN A 87 1.92 -0.28 4.96
N LEU A 88 2.22 0.94 4.55
CA LEU A 88 3.14 1.21 3.44
C LEU A 88 4.30 2.05 3.94
N GLN A 89 5.48 1.80 3.40
CA GLN A 89 6.68 2.63 3.60
C GLN A 89 7.31 2.97 2.26
N TYR A 90 8.06 4.06 2.24
CA TYR A 90 8.87 4.45 1.09
C TYR A 90 10.33 4.60 1.48
N SER A 91 11.25 4.21 0.61
CA SER A 91 12.68 4.14 0.96
C SER A 91 13.38 5.49 1.12
N VAL A 92 12.76 6.58 0.64
CA VAL A 92 13.30 7.95 0.66
C VAL A 92 12.21 8.94 1.07
N ASN A 93 12.61 10.15 1.47
CA ASN A 93 11.64 11.24 1.65
C ASN A 93 11.04 11.58 0.28
N ALA A 94 9.72 11.74 0.23
CA ALA A 94 9.01 12.02 -1.00
C ALA A 94 7.71 12.77 -0.71
N ARG A 95 7.04 13.26 -1.75
CA ARG A 95 5.65 13.66 -1.71
C ARG A 95 4.79 12.61 -2.41
N ALA A 96 3.79 12.09 -1.70
CA ALA A 96 2.71 11.34 -2.34
C ALA A 96 1.86 12.33 -3.13
N ILE A 97 2.02 12.38 -4.44
CA ILE A 97 1.17 13.18 -5.33
C ILE A 97 -0.25 12.62 -5.26
N SER A 98 -0.38 11.32 -5.44
CA SER A 98 -1.64 10.59 -5.22
C SER A 98 -1.34 9.16 -4.81
N LEU A 99 -1.74 8.78 -3.60
CA LEU A 99 -1.69 7.42 -3.10
C LEU A 99 -3.08 7.01 -2.63
N LYS A 100 -3.59 5.89 -3.12
CA LYS A 100 -4.94 5.39 -2.79
C LYS A 100 -4.90 3.87 -2.65
N LEU A 101 -5.48 3.36 -1.58
CA LEU A 101 -5.63 1.93 -1.35
C LEU A 101 -7.11 1.58 -1.22
N PHE A 102 -7.53 0.60 -2.00
CA PHE A 102 -8.89 0.07 -1.99
C PHE A 102 -8.86 -1.43 -1.75
N GLU A 103 -9.73 -1.93 -0.89
CA GLU A 103 -10.08 -3.33 -0.87
C GLU A 103 -11.09 -3.61 -1.99
N ILE A 104 -10.79 -4.59 -2.82
CA ILE A 104 -11.66 -5.03 -3.90
C ILE A 104 -12.52 -6.18 -3.39
N THR A 105 -13.81 -5.95 -3.17
CA THR A 105 -14.74 -6.98 -2.71
C THR A 105 -15.43 -7.67 -3.90
N GLY A 106 -15.01 -8.91 -4.16
CA GLY A 106 -15.62 -9.82 -5.13
C GLY A 106 -15.03 -11.22 -4.97
N ALA A 107 -15.88 -12.25 -5.08
CA ALA A 107 -15.47 -13.63 -4.87
C ALA A 107 -14.30 -14.00 -5.78
N VAL A 108 -13.23 -14.56 -5.20
CA VAL A 108 -12.41 -15.52 -5.93
C VAL A 108 -13.35 -16.71 -6.14
N SER A 109 -14.01 -16.75 -7.29
CA SER A 109 -14.85 -17.88 -7.69
C SER A 109 -13.99 -19.02 -8.20
#